data_AF-A0A5C8TAI2-F1
#
_entry.id   AF-A0A5C8TAI2-F1
#
_cell.length_a   1.000
_cell.length_b   1.000
_cell.length_c   1.000
_cell.angle_alpha   90.00
_cell.angle_beta   90.00
_cell.angle_gamma   90.00
#
_symmetry.space_group_name_H-M   'P 1'
#
loop_
_entity.id
_entity.type
_entity.pdbx_description
1 polymer ?
#
loop_
_entity_poly.entity_id
_entity_poly.type
_entity_poly.pdbx_seq_one_letter_code
_entity_poly.pdbx_strand_id
1 'polypeptide(L)'
;MAHEKALKRRLYNVAAAGHYLLNEQNSLYLRAIKLYEMQIAVFLGEKLNERQRKRKEFPDRWLAVSSDLLAAARVCSAIRLVQHIRKTRRLDETSLPSLLDDPAVREVLGRLLEEPVGLRKLAIALRPHSLDIKLRNRRRRQQRYAPLYDVSLRWPLGPGSNSKGGWTTAQALFNPRAGSPEHDIVRKHYPKLRSAWAANKWADKEDFQAGFVWLNNFGGERFRPHEVGKANFAKKLLANAQNVPELTRLFGRYEFIKRRLTERNYRLLALDFKQPVPLITSVISPLPEDLLDAISKKESET
;
A
#
# COMPACT_ATOMS: atom_id res chain seq x y z
N MET A 1 -34.06 5.48 -2.88
CA MET A 1 -32.72 5.61 -3.50
C MET A 1 -31.85 6.47 -2.59
N ALA A 2 -30.85 5.88 -1.94
CA ALA A 2 -29.95 6.64 -1.07
C ALA A 2 -29.00 7.47 -1.93
N HIS A 3 -29.06 8.81 -1.80
CA HIS A 3 -28.05 9.70 -2.36
C HIS A 3 -26.67 9.25 -1.85
N GLU A 4 -25.85 8.68 -2.73
CA GLU A 4 -24.46 8.36 -2.44
C GLU A 4 -23.73 9.67 -2.16
N LYS A 5 -23.57 9.99 -0.87
CA LYS A 5 -22.92 11.21 -0.40
C LYS A 5 -21.52 11.24 -1.03
N ALA A 6 -21.28 12.17 -1.96
CA ALA A 6 -20.04 12.25 -2.72
C ALA A 6 -18.84 12.28 -1.75
N LEU A 7 -18.12 11.17 -1.67
CA LEU A 7 -16.93 11.05 -0.84
C LEU A 7 -15.93 12.13 -1.28
N LYS A 8 -15.67 13.11 -0.42
CA LYS A 8 -14.66 14.15 -0.69
C LYS A 8 -13.29 13.47 -0.78
N ARG A 9 -12.74 13.38 -1.98
CA ARG A 9 -11.42 12.81 -2.24
C ARG A 9 -10.35 13.89 -2.27
N ARG A 10 -9.22 13.66 -1.60
CA ARG A 10 -7.99 14.44 -1.70
C ARG A 10 -7.02 13.72 -2.65
N LEU A 11 -6.27 14.49 -3.42
CA LEU A 11 -5.18 13.97 -4.24
C LEU A 11 -3.91 13.94 -3.38
N TYR A 12 -3.27 12.78 -3.30
CA TYR A 12 -2.08 12.55 -2.49
C TYR A 12 -0.89 12.24 -3.39
N ASN A 13 0.17 13.04 -3.30
CA ASN A 13 1.40 12.84 -4.05
C ASN A 13 2.32 11.88 -3.29
N VAL A 14 2.46 10.66 -3.80
CA VAL A 14 3.23 9.60 -3.12
C VAL A 14 4.73 9.81 -3.28
N ALA A 15 5.18 10.29 -4.43
CA ALA A 15 6.57 10.64 -4.69
C ALA A 15 7.09 11.69 -3.67
N ALA A 16 6.32 12.77 -3.48
CA ALA A 16 6.66 13.81 -2.51
C ALA A 16 6.66 13.30 -1.06
N ALA A 17 5.76 12.36 -0.72
CA ALA A 17 5.77 11.73 0.59
C ALA A 17 7.02 10.86 0.79
N GLY A 18 7.41 10.07 -0.21
CA GLY A 18 8.62 9.28 -0.19
C GLY A 18 9.88 10.13 0.01
N HIS A 19 10.01 11.26 -0.68
CA HIS A 19 11.07 12.25 -0.44
C HIS A 19 11.17 12.71 0.99
N TYR A 20 10.02 13.10 1.55
CA TYR A 20 9.94 13.54 2.92
C TYR A 20 10.39 12.45 3.89
N LEU A 21 10.07 11.19 3.59
CA LEU A 21 10.42 10.05 4.41
C LEU A 21 11.89 9.68 4.36
N LEU A 22 12.59 9.89 3.24
CA LEU A 22 14.01 9.56 3.11
C LEU A 22 14.95 10.67 3.62
N ASN A 23 14.45 11.89 3.78
CA ASN A 23 15.25 12.98 4.32
C ASN A 23 15.39 12.88 5.84
N GLU A 24 16.58 12.51 6.31
CA GLU A 24 16.93 12.39 7.74
C GLU A 24 16.95 13.72 8.50
N GLN A 25 17.04 14.86 7.81
CA GLN A 25 16.94 16.18 8.44
C GLN A 25 15.53 16.49 8.92
N ASN A 26 14.50 15.81 8.39
CA ASN A 26 13.14 15.96 8.88
C ASN A 26 12.99 15.25 10.23
N SER A 27 12.21 15.85 11.14
CA SER A 27 11.91 15.24 12.43
C SER A 27 11.37 13.82 12.29
N LEU A 28 11.87 12.94 13.16
CA LEU A 28 11.43 11.56 13.27
C LEU A 28 9.91 11.45 13.48
N TYR A 29 9.32 12.30 14.33
CA TYR A 29 7.88 12.24 14.62
C TYR A 29 7.04 12.65 13.41
N LEU A 30 7.46 13.69 12.68
CA LEU A 30 6.78 14.11 11.47
C LEU A 30 6.95 13.10 10.33
N ARG A 31 8.14 12.49 10.21
CA ARG A 31 8.38 11.36 9.30
C ARG A 31 7.50 10.17 9.65
N ALA A 32 7.32 9.84 10.93
CA ALA A 32 6.44 8.78 11.38
C ALA A 32 4.97 9.02 11.00
N ILE A 33 4.46 10.24 11.20
CA ILE A 33 3.11 10.62 10.77
C ILE A 33 3.00 10.52 9.25
N LYS A 34 3.97 11.06 8.50
CA LYS A 34 4.00 10.99 7.04
C LYS A 34 4.05 9.55 6.52
N LEU A 35 4.78 8.68 7.21
CA LEU A 35 4.94 7.27 6.86
C LEU A 35 3.57 6.59 6.94
N TYR A 36 2.86 6.83 8.04
CA TYR A 36 1.53 6.26 8.22
C TYR A 36 0.54 6.82 7.18
N GLU A 37 0.57 8.12 6.89
CA GLU A 37 -0.26 8.71 5.82
C GLU A 37 0.01 8.05 4.46
N MET A 38 1.28 7.89 4.08
CA MET A 38 1.68 7.27 2.81
C MET A 38 1.25 5.81 2.77
N GLN A 39 1.44 5.07 3.86
CA GLN A 39 0.98 3.68 3.97
C GLN A 39 -0.54 3.59 3.78
N ILE A 40 -1.32 4.47 4.40
CA ILE A 40 -2.78 4.54 4.21
C ILE A 40 -3.15 4.91 2.78
N ALA A 41 -2.46 5.88 2.17
CA ALA A 41 -2.69 6.28 0.79
C ALA A 41 -2.41 5.12 -0.19
N VAL A 42 -1.29 4.42 -0.04
CA VAL A 42 -0.94 3.26 -0.88
C VAL A 42 -1.89 2.09 -0.64
N PHE A 43 -2.31 1.84 0.61
CA PHE A 43 -3.20 0.71 0.92
C PHE A 43 -4.65 0.94 0.51
N LEU A 44 -5.19 2.15 0.68
CA LEU A 44 -6.62 2.43 0.55
C LEU A 44 -6.96 3.45 -0.55
N GLY A 45 -5.94 4.04 -1.18
CA GLY A 45 -6.12 4.98 -2.28
C GLY A 45 -6.51 4.29 -3.58
N GLU A 46 -7.00 5.10 -4.51
CA GLU A 46 -7.41 4.68 -5.84
C GLU A 46 -6.63 5.46 -6.90
N LYS A 47 -6.53 4.87 -8.10
CA LYS A 47 -6.00 5.57 -9.27
C LYS A 47 -6.86 6.79 -9.60
N LEU A 48 -6.23 7.84 -10.13
CA LEU A 48 -6.94 9.05 -10.57
C LEU A 48 -7.85 8.72 -11.76
N ASN A 49 -9.06 9.29 -11.75
CA ASN A 49 -9.92 9.28 -12.94
C ASN A 49 -9.41 10.26 -14.01
N GLU A 50 -9.92 10.17 -15.23
CA GLU A 50 -9.42 10.96 -16.36
C GLU A 50 -9.45 12.48 -16.11
N ARG A 51 -10.53 13.00 -15.52
CA ARG A 51 -10.67 14.43 -15.17
C ARG A 51 -9.61 14.87 -14.16
N GLN A 52 -9.30 14.04 -13.16
CA GLN A 52 -8.26 14.31 -12.18
C GLN A 52 -6.87 14.27 -12.81
N ARG A 53 -6.63 13.32 -13.72
CA ARG A 53 -5.35 13.15 -14.42
C ARG A 53 -5.01 14.37 -15.27
N LYS A 54 -5.97 14.91 -16.03
CA LYS A 54 -5.79 16.12 -16.88
C LYS A 54 -5.37 17.37 -16.10
N ARG A 55 -5.60 17.40 -14.79
CA ARG A 55 -5.24 18.53 -13.90
C ARG A 55 -3.86 18.40 -13.26
N LYS A 56 -3.07 17.39 -13.62
CA LYS A 56 -1.77 17.09 -13.01
C LYS A 56 -0.72 16.85 -14.08
N GLU A 57 0.43 17.49 -13.90
CA GLU A 57 1.60 17.38 -14.79
C GLU A 57 2.21 15.96 -14.76
N PHE A 58 2.15 15.27 -13.62
CA PHE A 58 2.66 13.89 -13.44
C PHE A 58 1.61 13.02 -12.73
N PRO A 59 0.53 12.59 -13.41
CA PRO A 59 -0.63 11.98 -12.77
C PRO A 59 -0.36 10.61 -12.16
N ASP A 60 0.69 9.94 -12.61
CA ASP A 60 1.18 8.64 -12.13
C ASP A 60 1.89 8.71 -10.76
N ARG A 61 2.16 9.90 -10.24
CA ARG A 61 2.69 10.10 -8.87
C ARG A 61 1.60 10.25 -7.82
N TRP A 62 0.33 10.28 -8.23
CA TRP A 62 -0.79 10.64 -7.37
C TRP A 62 -1.74 9.49 -7.12
N LEU A 63 -2.38 9.53 -5.95
CA LEU A 63 -3.52 8.69 -5.61
C LEU A 63 -4.71 9.56 -5.18
N ALA A 64 -5.92 9.13 -5.53
CA ALA A 64 -7.14 9.69 -4.99
C ALA A 64 -7.48 8.95 -3.69
N VAL A 65 -7.53 9.67 -2.56
CA VAL A 65 -7.76 9.08 -1.24
C VAL A 65 -8.93 9.80 -0.57
N SER A 66 -9.76 9.09 0.19
CA SER A 66 -10.78 9.72 1.02
C SER A 66 -10.13 10.73 1.97
N SER A 67 -10.66 11.96 2.00
CA SER A 67 -10.16 13.02 2.89
C SER A 67 -10.23 12.59 4.35
N ASP A 68 -11.26 11.83 4.71
CA ASP A 68 -11.48 11.35 6.08
C ASP A 68 -10.49 10.26 6.46
N LEU A 69 -10.06 9.43 5.50
CA LEU A 69 -9.02 8.42 5.75
C LEU A 69 -7.67 9.05 6.03
N LEU A 70 -7.26 10.05 5.24
CA LEU A 70 -5.99 10.74 5.46
C LEU A 70 -6.01 11.55 6.76
N ALA A 71 -7.14 12.22 7.04
CA ALA A 71 -7.32 12.94 8.30
C ALA A 71 -7.26 11.99 9.51
N ALA A 72 -7.97 10.86 9.45
CA ALA A 72 -7.93 9.85 10.50
C ALA A 72 -6.53 9.26 10.67
N ALA A 73 -5.82 8.93 9.57
CA ALA A 73 -4.45 8.45 9.62
C ALA A 73 -3.55 9.40 10.40
N ARG A 74 -3.58 10.69 10.05
CA ARG A 74 -2.79 11.72 10.70
C ARG A 74 -3.15 11.87 12.18
N VAL A 75 -4.42 12.13 12.48
CA VAL A 75 -4.92 12.36 13.84
C VAL A 75 -4.62 11.16 14.74
N CYS A 76 -4.97 9.95 14.31
CA CYS A 76 -4.75 8.75 15.09
C CYS A 76 -3.26 8.49 15.31
N SER A 77 -2.41 8.66 14.30
CA SER A 77 -0.96 8.49 14.47
C SER A 77 -0.38 9.50 15.46
N ALA A 78 -0.75 10.77 15.34
CA ALA A 78 -0.27 11.84 16.22
C ALA A 78 -0.72 11.65 17.67
N ILE A 79 -2.00 11.35 17.92
CA ILE A 79 -2.50 11.04 19.27
C ILE A 79 -1.74 9.86 19.88
N ARG A 80 -1.53 8.79 19.11
CA ARG A 80 -0.76 7.62 19.60
C ARG A 80 0.70 7.95 19.89
N LEU A 81 1.31 8.85 19.11
CA LEU A 81 2.67 9.31 19.36
C LEU A 81 2.74 10.16 20.63
N VAL A 82 1.82 11.11 20.84
CA VAL A 82 1.75 11.91 22.08
C VAL A 82 1.54 11.01 23.30
N GLN A 83 0.61 10.05 23.22
CA GLN A 83 0.40 9.05 24.29
C GLN A 83 1.69 8.25 24.58
N HIS A 84 2.44 7.90 23.54
CA HIS A 84 3.70 7.19 23.68
C HIS A 84 4.79 8.06 24.32
N ILE A 85 4.94 9.32 23.91
CA ILE A 85 5.89 10.28 24.50
C ILE A 85 5.59 10.44 25.98
N ARG A 86 4.33 10.73 26.34
CA ARG A 86 3.87 10.86 27.72
C ARG A 86 4.25 9.65 28.57
N LYS A 87 3.95 8.44 28.07
CA LYS A 87 4.26 7.19 28.77
C LYS A 87 5.77 6.97 28.94
N THR A 88 6.55 7.21 27.90
CA THR A 88 8.01 6.98 27.91
C THR A 88 8.73 7.98 28.82
N ARG A 89 8.23 9.21 28.90
CA ARG A 89 8.79 10.29 29.73
C ARG A 89 8.29 10.31 31.17
N ARG A 90 7.36 9.41 31.54
CA ARG A 90 6.71 9.38 32.87
C ARG A 90 6.14 10.75 33.28
N LEU A 91 5.57 11.50 32.34
CA LEU A 91 4.96 12.79 32.65
C LEU A 91 3.69 12.55 33.47
N ASP A 92 3.65 13.12 34.69
CA ASP A 92 2.58 12.92 35.67
C ASP A 92 1.19 13.24 35.10
N GLU A 93 0.18 12.53 35.59
CA GLU A 93 -1.20 12.64 35.09
C GLU A 93 -1.86 14.00 35.35
N THR A 94 -1.33 14.78 36.29
CA THR A 94 -1.90 16.04 36.79
C THR A 94 -1.34 17.30 36.11
N SER A 95 -0.30 17.22 35.27
CA SER A 95 0.28 18.41 34.63
C SER A 95 0.16 18.39 33.10
N LEU A 96 -1.04 18.70 32.58
CA LEU A 96 -1.22 19.11 31.18
C LEU A 96 -0.21 20.18 30.69
N PRO A 97 0.22 21.17 31.51
CA PRO A 97 1.28 22.11 31.14
C PRO A 97 2.61 21.42 30.79
N SER A 98 3.04 20.42 31.58
CA SER A 98 4.32 19.72 31.34
C SER A 98 4.36 18.95 30.01
N LEU A 99 3.20 18.52 29.52
CA LEU A 99 3.08 17.84 28.23
C LEU A 99 3.19 18.81 27.05
N LEU A 100 2.64 20.02 27.17
CA LEU A 100 2.77 21.06 26.14
C LEU A 100 4.14 21.75 26.17
N ASP A 101 4.89 21.64 27.25
CA ASP A 101 6.26 22.13 27.33
C ASP A 101 7.24 21.21 26.57
N ASP A 102 6.91 19.94 26.37
CA ASP A 102 7.73 19.00 25.59
C ASP A 102 7.80 19.41 24.10
N PRO A 103 9.01 19.69 23.56
CA PRO A 103 9.16 20.12 22.16
C PRO A 103 8.64 19.12 21.13
N ALA A 104 8.75 17.81 21.39
CA ALA A 104 8.26 16.77 20.49
C ALA A 104 6.72 16.71 20.47
N VAL A 105 6.09 16.95 21.63
CA VAL A 105 4.62 17.08 21.69
C VAL A 105 4.16 18.32 20.94
N ARG A 106 4.83 19.47 21.14
CA ARG A 106 4.52 20.72 20.41
C ARG A 106 4.65 20.53 18.91
N GLU A 107 5.69 19.84 18.46
CA GLU A 107 5.88 19.52 17.05
C GLU A 107 4.72 18.66 16.50
N VAL A 108 4.36 17.58 17.18
CA VAL A 108 3.29 16.68 16.74
C VAL A 108 1.92 17.39 16.73
N LEU A 109 1.62 18.17 17.77
CA LEU A 109 0.35 18.90 17.88
C LEU A 109 0.30 20.11 16.94
N GLY A 110 1.39 20.86 16.79
CA GLY A 110 1.49 21.98 15.85
C GLY A 110 1.14 21.54 14.43
N ARG A 111 1.67 20.39 14.00
CA ARG A 111 1.35 19.82 12.68
C ARG A 111 -0.12 19.40 12.52
N LEU A 112 -0.79 18.99 13.59
CA LEU A 112 -2.22 18.68 13.58
C LEU A 112 -3.08 19.94 13.46
N LEU A 113 -2.65 21.01 14.13
CA LEU A 113 -3.39 22.27 14.26
C LEU A 113 -3.19 23.22 13.06
N GLU A 114 -2.10 23.09 12.31
CA GLU A 114 -1.80 23.87 11.10
C GLU A 114 -2.83 23.72 9.95
N GLU A 115 -3.65 22.66 9.91
CA GLU A 115 -4.69 22.55 8.88
C GLU A 115 -6.00 23.23 9.32
N PRO A 116 -6.56 24.20 8.55
CA PRO A 116 -7.75 25.00 8.94
C PRO A 116 -9.06 24.20 9.09
N VAL A 117 -9.05 22.90 8.76
CA VAL A 117 -10.19 21.97 8.98
C VAL A 117 -9.88 20.96 10.10
N GLY A 118 -8.74 21.11 10.78
CA GLY A 118 -8.12 20.17 11.71
C GLY A 118 -9.00 19.87 12.91
N LEU A 119 -9.59 20.87 13.55
CA LEU A 119 -10.45 20.71 14.74
C LEU A 119 -11.77 19.97 14.42
N ARG A 120 -12.45 20.34 13.34
CA ARG A 120 -13.69 19.67 12.92
C ARG A 120 -13.42 18.24 12.44
N LYS A 121 -12.26 17.99 11.82
CA LYS A 121 -11.80 16.66 11.45
C LYS A 121 -11.25 15.86 12.64
N LEU A 122 -10.72 16.49 13.68
CA LEU A 122 -10.37 15.83 14.94
C LEU A 122 -11.62 15.25 15.60
N ALA A 123 -12.73 15.99 15.57
CA ALA A 123 -14.03 15.54 16.08
C ALA A 123 -14.68 14.42 15.23
N ILE A 124 -14.41 14.37 13.92
CA ILE A 124 -15.03 13.42 12.97
C ILE A 124 -14.06 12.31 12.53
N ALA A 125 -12.77 12.42 12.87
CA ALA A 125 -11.73 11.46 12.50
C ALA A 125 -12.22 10.07 12.87
N LEU A 126 -12.28 9.20 11.87
CA LEU A 126 -12.77 7.84 12.02
C LEU A 126 -12.19 7.26 13.31
N ARG A 127 -13.08 6.78 14.19
CA ARG A 127 -12.68 6.08 15.41
C ARG A 127 -11.60 5.07 15.03
N PRO A 128 -10.48 4.93 15.77
CA PRO A 128 -9.37 4.03 15.42
C PRO A 128 -9.84 2.64 14.96
N HIS A 129 -10.89 2.12 15.61
CA HIS A 129 -11.55 0.89 15.25
C HIS A 129 -12.08 0.83 13.80
N SER A 130 -12.72 1.90 13.31
CA SER A 130 -13.25 1.97 11.94
C SER A 130 -12.13 1.96 10.89
N LEU A 131 -11.01 2.66 11.16
CA LEU A 131 -9.83 2.60 10.30
C LEU A 131 -9.24 1.19 10.30
N ASP A 132 -9.10 0.57 11.47
CA ASP A 132 -8.58 -0.80 11.62
C ASP A 132 -9.47 -1.83 10.91
N ILE A 133 -10.80 -1.69 10.94
CA ILE A 133 -11.71 -2.52 10.14
C ILE A 133 -11.41 -2.37 8.65
N LYS A 134 -11.26 -1.14 8.14
CA LYS A 134 -10.93 -0.92 6.72
C LYS A 134 -9.60 -1.55 6.33
N LEU A 135 -8.58 -1.44 7.18
CA LEU A 135 -7.27 -2.07 6.97
C LEU A 135 -7.34 -3.60 6.96
N ARG A 136 -8.07 -4.21 7.90
CA ARG A 136 -8.30 -5.66 7.94
C ARG A 136 -9.07 -6.15 6.72
N ASN A 137 -10.11 -5.42 6.32
CA ASN A 137 -10.89 -5.76 5.13
C ASN A 137 -10.06 -5.64 3.86
N ARG A 138 -9.28 -4.57 3.72
CA ARG A 138 -8.34 -4.41 2.59
C ARG A 138 -7.36 -5.57 2.55
N ARG A 139 -6.73 -5.92 3.68
CA ARG A 139 -5.82 -7.10 3.78
C ARG A 139 -6.44 -8.36 3.17
N ARG A 140 -7.64 -8.70 3.62
CA ARG A 140 -8.33 -9.93 3.21
C ARG A 140 -8.61 -9.91 1.71
N ARG A 141 -8.86 -8.73 1.13
CA ARG A 141 -9.02 -8.56 -0.32
C ARG A 141 -7.70 -8.75 -1.05
N GLN A 142 -6.62 -8.08 -0.61
CA GLN A 142 -5.30 -8.21 -1.25
C GLN A 142 -4.83 -9.66 -1.35
N GLN A 143 -5.05 -10.45 -0.30
CA GLN A 143 -4.67 -11.87 -0.30
C GLN A 143 -5.39 -12.72 -1.36
N ARG A 144 -6.52 -12.27 -1.90
CA ARG A 144 -7.30 -13.00 -2.90
C ARG A 144 -6.81 -12.76 -4.33
N TYR A 145 -6.17 -11.62 -4.59
CA TYR A 145 -5.74 -11.24 -5.94
C TYR A 145 -4.22 -11.01 -6.05
N ALA A 146 -3.48 -10.92 -4.94
CA ALA A 146 -2.01 -10.84 -4.96
C ALA A 146 -1.34 -11.97 -5.78
N PRO A 147 -1.84 -13.23 -5.78
CA PRO A 147 -1.33 -14.28 -6.66
C PRO A 147 -1.27 -13.93 -8.15
N LEU A 148 -2.16 -13.05 -8.62
CA LEU A 148 -2.25 -12.71 -10.04
C LEU A 148 -1.05 -11.86 -10.49
N TYR A 149 -0.55 -10.99 -9.60
CA TYR A 149 0.70 -10.28 -9.85
C TYR A 149 1.91 -11.19 -9.72
N ASP A 150 1.86 -12.18 -8.83
CA ASP A 150 2.94 -13.15 -8.66
C ASP A 150 3.11 -14.03 -9.89
N VAL A 151 2.02 -14.58 -10.43
CA VAL A 151 2.02 -15.32 -11.71
C VAL A 151 2.50 -14.45 -12.85
N SER A 152 1.98 -13.22 -12.94
CA SER A 152 2.45 -12.28 -13.96
C SER A 152 3.95 -12.07 -13.87
N LEU A 153 4.49 -11.86 -12.66
CA LEU A 153 5.92 -11.62 -12.44
C LEU A 153 6.82 -12.81 -12.81
N ARG A 154 6.35 -14.02 -12.53
CA ARG A 154 7.11 -15.27 -12.68
C ARG A 154 6.91 -15.96 -14.02
N TRP A 155 6.00 -15.45 -14.86
CA TRP A 155 5.75 -16.02 -16.18
C TRP A 155 7.02 -16.03 -17.05
N PRO A 156 7.40 -17.15 -17.68
CA PRO A 156 8.59 -17.20 -18.51
C PRO A 156 8.48 -16.23 -19.69
N LEU A 157 9.57 -15.54 -19.99
CA LEU A 157 9.72 -14.70 -21.19
C LEU A 157 10.59 -15.48 -22.18
N GLY A 158 9.98 -16.40 -22.94
CA GLY A 158 10.67 -17.27 -23.89
C GLY A 158 10.54 -16.79 -25.35
N PRO A 159 11.52 -17.08 -26.23
CA PRO A 159 11.35 -16.93 -27.67
C PRO A 159 10.21 -17.85 -28.15
N GLY A 160 9.17 -17.28 -28.77
CA GLY A 160 8.00 -18.03 -29.27
C GLY A 160 6.73 -17.92 -28.42
N SER A 161 6.79 -17.30 -27.24
CA SER A 161 5.57 -17.02 -26.46
C SER A 161 4.87 -15.76 -26.98
N ASN A 162 3.61 -15.89 -27.40
CA ASN A 162 2.76 -14.75 -27.78
C ASN A 162 2.35 -13.90 -26.56
N SER A 163 2.42 -14.48 -25.36
CA SER A 163 2.00 -13.88 -24.10
C SER A 163 3.22 -13.48 -23.26
N LYS A 164 3.54 -12.18 -23.23
CA LYS A 164 4.64 -11.58 -22.42
C LYS A 164 4.40 -11.64 -20.90
N GLY A 165 3.47 -12.47 -20.43
CA GLY A 165 2.83 -12.38 -19.13
C GLY A 165 1.96 -11.12 -19.01
N GLY A 166 1.49 -10.83 -17.79
CA GLY A 166 0.61 -9.69 -17.53
C GLY A 166 -0.74 -10.11 -16.98
N TRP A 167 -1.62 -9.13 -16.78
CA TRP A 167 -2.93 -9.37 -16.17
C TRP A 167 -3.74 -10.45 -16.90
N THR A 168 -3.80 -10.37 -18.23
CA THR A 168 -4.47 -11.34 -19.09
C THR A 168 -3.91 -12.76 -18.92
N THR A 169 -2.60 -12.91 -18.85
CA THR A 169 -1.96 -14.22 -18.61
C THR A 169 -2.25 -14.72 -17.20
N ALA A 170 -2.23 -13.86 -16.18
CA ALA A 170 -2.58 -14.25 -14.82
C ALA A 170 -4.06 -14.65 -14.67
N GLN A 171 -4.95 -14.10 -15.50
CA GLN A 171 -6.35 -14.54 -15.53
C GLN A 171 -6.50 -16.01 -15.94
N ALA A 172 -5.52 -16.58 -16.66
CA ALA A 172 -5.55 -17.99 -17.01
C ALA A 172 -5.58 -18.93 -15.79
N LEU A 173 -5.15 -18.47 -14.60
CA LEU A 173 -5.34 -19.19 -13.33
C LEU A 173 -6.80 -19.52 -12.99
N PHE A 174 -7.77 -18.84 -13.62
CA PHE A 174 -9.19 -19.09 -13.39
C PHE A 174 -9.84 -20.00 -14.43
N ASN A 175 -9.12 -20.32 -15.50
CA ASN A 175 -9.64 -21.12 -16.61
C ASN A 175 -9.85 -22.60 -16.29
N PRO A 176 -9.04 -23.26 -15.42
CA PRO A 176 -9.25 -24.66 -15.09
C PRO A 176 -10.63 -24.93 -14.49
N ARG A 177 -11.31 -25.97 -14.99
CA ARG A 177 -12.65 -26.37 -14.55
C ARG A 177 -12.59 -26.86 -13.10
N ALA A 178 -13.52 -26.43 -12.25
CA ALA A 178 -13.62 -26.93 -10.89
C ALA A 178 -13.73 -28.47 -10.87
N GLY A 179 -12.90 -29.12 -10.06
CA GLY A 179 -12.80 -30.59 -9.97
C GLY A 179 -11.88 -31.25 -11.01
N SER A 180 -11.18 -30.48 -11.85
CA SER A 180 -10.10 -30.99 -12.71
C SER A 180 -8.75 -31.07 -11.97
N PRO A 181 -7.83 -31.97 -12.38
CA PRO A 181 -6.47 -31.99 -11.83
C PRO A 181 -5.76 -30.62 -11.91
N GLU A 182 -5.95 -29.90 -13.02
CA GLU A 182 -5.38 -28.56 -13.24
C GLU A 182 -5.90 -27.54 -12.22
N HIS A 183 -7.20 -27.58 -11.91
CA HIS A 183 -7.78 -26.73 -10.88
C HIS A 183 -7.17 -27.02 -9.51
N ASP A 184 -6.96 -28.30 -9.17
CA ASP A 184 -6.41 -28.70 -7.88
C ASP A 184 -4.94 -28.31 -7.74
N ILE A 185 -4.15 -28.41 -8.81
CA ILE A 185 -2.77 -27.88 -8.86
C ILE A 185 -2.78 -26.37 -8.62
N VAL A 186 -3.63 -25.61 -9.32
CA VAL A 186 -3.73 -24.16 -9.11
C VAL A 186 -4.11 -23.82 -7.67
N ARG A 187 -5.05 -24.56 -7.05
CA ARG A 187 -5.47 -24.33 -5.66
C ARG A 187 -4.41 -24.75 -4.64
N LYS A 188 -3.60 -25.76 -4.94
CA LYS A 188 -2.43 -26.15 -4.14
C LYS A 188 -1.43 -25.00 -4.03
N HIS A 189 -1.11 -24.33 -5.15
CA HIS A 189 -0.19 -23.20 -5.15
C HIS A 189 -0.83 -21.88 -4.66
N TYR A 190 -2.09 -21.63 -4.99
CA TYR A 190 -2.81 -20.39 -4.68
C TYR A 190 -4.18 -20.63 -4.03
N PRO A 191 -4.22 -21.11 -2.77
CA PRO A 191 -5.47 -21.56 -2.11
C PRO A 191 -6.46 -20.43 -1.82
N LYS A 192 -6.00 -19.17 -1.78
CA LYS A 192 -6.84 -18.01 -1.46
C LYS A 192 -7.51 -17.38 -2.69
N LEU A 193 -7.17 -17.88 -3.88
CA LEU A 193 -7.76 -17.48 -5.14
C LEU A 193 -9.16 -18.10 -5.22
N ARG A 194 -10.21 -17.27 -5.27
CA ARG A 194 -11.60 -17.75 -5.13
C ARG A 194 -12.35 -17.91 -6.45
N SER A 195 -12.44 -16.86 -7.27
CA SER A 195 -13.13 -16.89 -8.56
C SER A 195 -12.69 -15.74 -9.45
N ALA A 196 -12.86 -15.89 -10.77
CA ALA A 196 -12.52 -14.88 -11.77
C ALA A 196 -13.23 -13.55 -11.51
N TRP A 197 -14.56 -13.59 -11.30
CA TRP A 197 -15.34 -12.39 -11.01
C TRP A 197 -14.87 -11.67 -9.75
N ALA A 198 -14.63 -12.42 -8.67
CA ALA A 198 -14.17 -11.83 -7.42
C ALA A 198 -12.78 -11.22 -7.59
N ALA A 199 -11.88 -11.88 -8.33
CA ALA A 199 -10.54 -11.38 -8.58
C ALA A 199 -10.52 -10.14 -9.48
N ASN A 200 -11.21 -10.17 -10.62
CA ASN A 200 -11.30 -9.05 -11.56
C ASN A 200 -11.91 -7.80 -10.92
N LYS A 201 -12.90 -7.97 -10.03
CA LYS A 201 -13.48 -6.85 -9.26
C LYS A 201 -12.45 -6.05 -8.46
N TRP A 202 -11.37 -6.69 -8.00
CA TRP A 202 -10.34 -6.08 -7.16
C TRP A 202 -9.05 -5.72 -7.90
N ALA A 203 -8.78 -6.42 -8.99
CA ALA A 203 -7.56 -6.29 -9.78
C ALA A 203 -7.42 -4.97 -10.54
N ASP A 204 -8.35 -4.70 -11.47
CA ASP A 204 -8.28 -3.55 -12.37
C ASP A 204 -8.30 -2.21 -11.61
N LYS A 205 -8.82 -2.22 -10.37
CA LYS A 205 -8.87 -1.05 -9.49
C LYS A 205 -7.56 -0.80 -8.74
N GLU A 206 -6.73 -1.83 -8.61
CA GLU A 206 -5.59 -1.87 -7.69
C GLU A 206 -4.26 -2.21 -8.38
N ASP A 207 -4.28 -2.51 -9.69
CA ASP A 207 -3.10 -2.73 -10.53
C ASP A 207 -2.06 -1.63 -10.36
N PHE A 208 -2.52 -0.39 -10.23
CA PHE A 208 -1.64 0.77 -10.07
C PHE A 208 -0.72 0.67 -8.83
N GLN A 209 -1.12 -0.12 -7.83
CA GLN A 209 -0.38 -0.38 -6.60
C GLN A 209 0.24 -1.79 -6.56
N ALA A 210 0.18 -2.56 -7.66
CA ALA A 210 0.54 -3.98 -7.69
C ALA A 210 1.95 -4.28 -7.14
N GLY A 211 2.95 -3.43 -7.41
CA GLY A 211 4.29 -3.61 -6.85
C GLY A 211 4.33 -3.61 -5.32
N PHE A 212 3.60 -2.69 -4.66
CA PHE A 212 3.46 -2.69 -3.20
C PHE A 212 2.64 -3.88 -2.71
N VAL A 213 1.61 -4.29 -3.45
CA VAL A 213 0.82 -5.48 -3.08
C VAL A 213 1.69 -6.73 -3.11
N TRP A 214 2.52 -6.90 -4.15
CA TRP A 214 3.41 -8.04 -4.28
C TRP A 214 4.45 -8.06 -3.16
N LEU A 215 5.14 -6.95 -2.90
CA LEU A 215 6.12 -6.85 -1.81
C LEU A 215 5.51 -7.27 -0.46
N ASN A 216 4.31 -6.76 -0.15
CA ASN A 216 3.62 -7.05 1.10
C ASN A 216 3.21 -8.52 1.31
N ASN A 217 3.09 -9.31 0.22
CA ASN A 217 2.63 -10.70 0.29
C ASN A 217 3.75 -11.71 0.02
N PHE A 218 4.75 -11.36 -0.80
CA PHE A 218 5.76 -12.30 -1.29
C PHE A 218 7.20 -11.82 -1.12
N GLY A 219 7.45 -10.50 -1.11
CA GLY A 219 8.80 -9.93 -1.05
C GLY A 219 9.46 -9.92 0.34
N GLY A 220 8.83 -10.50 1.36
CA GLY A 220 9.33 -10.55 2.75
C GLY A 220 9.24 -9.23 3.53
N GLU A 221 9.31 -8.09 2.86
CA GLU A 221 9.17 -6.77 3.46
C GLU A 221 7.73 -6.26 3.46
N ARG A 222 7.35 -5.50 4.49
CA ARG A 222 5.96 -5.06 4.67
C ARG A 222 5.87 -3.54 4.79
N PHE A 223 5.68 -2.86 3.66
CA PHE A 223 5.19 -1.47 3.65
C PHE A 223 3.69 -1.45 3.93
N ARG A 224 3.36 -1.70 5.19
CA ARG A 224 2.00 -1.99 5.60
C ARG A 224 1.60 -1.16 6.81
N PRO A 225 0.46 -0.45 6.75
CA PRO A 225 -0.05 0.26 7.91
C PRO A 225 -0.40 -0.73 9.02
N HIS A 226 0.13 -0.46 10.22
CA HIS A 226 -0.28 -1.15 11.43
C HIS A 226 -1.66 -0.65 11.90
N GLU A 227 -2.39 -1.53 12.59
CA GLU A 227 -3.66 -1.19 13.23
C GLU A 227 -3.39 -0.24 14.41
N VAL A 228 -4.06 0.91 14.42
CA VAL A 228 -3.88 1.98 15.43
C VAL A 228 -4.33 1.51 16.81
N GLY A 229 -5.28 0.57 16.88
CA GLY A 229 -5.75 -0.02 18.13
C GLY A 229 -4.68 -0.79 18.91
N LYS A 230 -3.57 -1.19 18.28
CA LYS A 230 -2.55 -2.03 18.93
C LYS A 230 -1.63 -1.24 19.86
N ALA A 231 -1.33 -1.82 21.03
CA ALA A 231 -0.47 -1.20 22.05
C ALA A 231 0.92 -0.80 21.52
N ASN A 232 1.51 -1.61 20.64
CA ASN A 232 2.84 -1.38 20.07
C ASN A 232 2.82 -0.51 18.80
N PHE A 233 1.70 0.11 18.45
CA PHE A 233 1.56 0.91 17.23
C PHE A 233 2.62 2.01 17.13
N ALA A 234 2.68 2.90 18.12
CA ALA A 234 3.57 4.07 18.11
C ALA A 234 5.04 3.65 18.08
N LYS A 235 5.43 2.68 18.92
CA LYS A 235 6.79 2.12 18.95
C LYS A 235 7.22 1.57 17.59
N LYS A 236 6.36 0.79 16.93
CA LYS A 236 6.66 0.22 15.60
C LYS A 236 6.70 1.29 14.52
N LEU A 237 5.80 2.27 14.57
CA LEU A 237 5.78 3.36 13.61
C LEU A 237 7.05 4.20 13.68
N LEU A 238 7.50 4.55 14.89
CA LEU A 238 8.77 5.26 15.11
C LEU A 238 9.96 4.43 14.65
N ALA A 239 10.03 3.14 15.01
CA ALA A 239 11.12 2.27 14.57
C ALA A 239 11.21 2.18 13.04
N ASN A 240 10.07 2.05 12.36
CA ASN A 240 10.03 2.01 10.89
C ASN A 240 10.40 3.37 10.26
N ALA A 241 10.00 4.49 10.88
CA ALA A 241 10.32 5.82 10.39
C ALA A 241 11.78 6.20 10.62
N GLN A 242 12.39 5.69 11.69
CA GLN A 242 13.80 5.90 12.01
C GLN A 242 14.71 5.12 11.06
N ASN A 243 14.29 3.93 10.63
CA ASN A 243 15.09 3.06 9.78
C ASN A 243 15.04 3.47 8.30
N VAL A 244 15.74 4.55 7.97
CA VAL A 244 15.87 5.09 6.61
C VAL A 244 16.48 4.07 5.65
N PRO A 245 17.57 3.35 6.01
CA PRO A 245 18.14 2.35 5.12
C PRO A 245 17.13 1.28 4.69
N GLU A 246 16.28 0.82 5.62
CA GLU A 246 15.23 -0.15 5.30
C GLU A 246 14.12 0.44 4.42
N LEU A 247 13.74 1.71 4.62
CA LEU A 247 12.80 2.41 3.74
C LEU A 247 13.36 2.60 2.32
N THR A 248 14.63 3.01 2.22
CA THR A 248 15.38 3.08 0.96
C THR A 248 15.40 1.71 0.30
N ARG A 249 15.67 0.65 1.06
CA ARG A 249 15.70 -0.71 0.54
C ARG A 249 14.36 -1.15 -0.04
N LEU A 250 13.29 -0.89 0.69
CA LEU A 250 11.92 -1.17 0.28
C LEU A 250 11.53 -0.41 -1.00
N PHE A 251 11.86 0.88 -1.09
CA PHE A 251 11.59 1.66 -2.30
C PHE A 251 12.45 1.19 -3.49
N GLY A 252 13.69 0.77 -3.25
CA GLY A 252 14.56 0.20 -4.28
C GLY A 252 14.03 -1.12 -4.83
N ARG A 253 13.50 -1.99 -3.96
CA ARG A 253 12.81 -3.22 -4.35
C ARG A 253 11.51 -2.93 -5.08
N TYR A 254 10.76 -1.90 -4.66
CA TYR A 254 9.57 -1.47 -5.37
C TYR A 254 9.89 -1.05 -6.80
N GLU A 255 10.91 -0.23 -7.02
CA GLU A 255 11.31 0.19 -8.37
C GLU A 255 11.77 -1.01 -9.23
N PHE A 256 12.43 -2.01 -8.62
CA PHE A 256 12.77 -3.27 -9.32
C PHE A 256 11.52 -4.03 -9.76
N ILE A 257 10.57 -4.27 -8.85
CA ILE A 257 9.32 -4.96 -9.16
C ILE A 257 8.49 -4.16 -10.18
N LYS A 258 8.48 -2.83 -10.05
CA LYS A 258 7.79 -1.93 -10.98
C LYS A 258 8.35 -2.08 -12.39
N ARG A 259 9.67 -2.11 -12.56
CA ARG A 259 10.31 -2.32 -13.86
C ARG A 259 9.87 -3.65 -14.49
N ARG A 260 9.93 -4.75 -13.73
CA ARG A 260 9.53 -6.10 -14.20
C ARG A 260 8.05 -6.21 -14.55
N LEU A 261 7.17 -5.54 -13.81
CA LEU A 261 5.73 -5.48 -14.14
C LEU A 261 5.46 -4.54 -15.32
N THR A 262 6.22 -3.47 -15.49
CA THR A 262 6.07 -2.55 -16.63
C THR A 262 6.46 -3.23 -17.94
N GLU A 263 7.48 -4.10 -17.94
CA GLU A 263 7.81 -5.01 -19.06
C GLU A 263 6.62 -5.89 -19.47
N ARG A 264 5.64 -6.07 -18.57
CA ARG A 264 4.41 -6.84 -18.77
C ARG A 264 3.16 -5.96 -18.88
N ASN A 265 3.32 -4.73 -19.36
CA ASN A 265 2.27 -3.76 -19.64
C ASN A 265 1.49 -3.23 -18.43
N TYR A 266 1.95 -3.45 -17.20
CA TYR A 266 1.36 -2.79 -16.04
C TYR A 266 1.73 -1.31 -16.01
N ARG A 267 0.74 -0.46 -15.70
CA ARG A 267 0.96 0.96 -15.41
C ARG A 267 0.89 1.15 -13.91
N LEU A 268 2.04 1.39 -13.29
CA LEU A 268 2.19 1.44 -11.85
C LEU A 268 2.44 2.86 -11.35
N LEU A 269 2.27 3.05 -10.04
CA LEU A 269 2.60 4.28 -9.33
C LEU A 269 4.08 4.65 -9.51
N ALA A 270 4.36 5.91 -9.81
CA ALA A 270 5.71 6.43 -9.92
C ALA A 270 6.14 7.08 -8.60
N LEU A 271 7.31 6.70 -8.07
CA LEU A 271 7.89 7.33 -6.89
C LEU A 271 8.89 8.45 -7.24
N ASP A 272 9.49 8.41 -8.44
CA ASP A 272 10.38 9.40 -9.05
C ASP A 272 11.16 10.24 -8.03
N PHE A 273 12.14 9.59 -7.42
CA PHE A 273 12.94 10.24 -6.41
C PHE A 273 13.95 11.21 -7.06
N LYS A 274 13.93 12.51 -6.69
CA LYS A 274 14.98 13.53 -6.92
C LYS A 274 16.40 12.97 -6.74
N GLN A 275 16.65 12.22 -5.67
CA GLN A 275 17.83 11.37 -5.56
C GLN A 275 17.41 9.93 -5.84
N PRO A 276 17.93 9.28 -6.91
CA PRO A 276 17.50 7.94 -7.28
C PRO A 276 17.76 6.96 -6.14
N VAL A 277 16.71 6.25 -5.71
CA VAL A 277 16.89 5.10 -4.84
C VAL A 277 17.48 3.96 -5.68
N PRO A 278 18.56 3.29 -5.24
CA PRO A 278 19.15 2.21 -6.01
C PRO A 278 18.13 1.09 -6.22
N LEU A 279 18.11 0.52 -7.42
CA LEU A 279 17.32 -0.67 -7.71
C LEU A 279 17.87 -1.83 -6.89
N ILE A 280 17.03 -2.46 -6.08
CA ILE A 280 17.42 -3.60 -5.26
C ILE A 280 16.67 -4.82 -5.77
N THR A 281 17.44 -5.81 -6.22
CA THR A 281 16.89 -7.03 -6.78
C THR A 281 16.08 -7.79 -5.73
N SER A 282 14.97 -8.35 -6.18
CA SER A 282 14.18 -9.32 -5.43
C SER A 282 14.28 -10.65 -6.16
N VAL A 283 14.44 -11.75 -5.40
CA VAL A 283 14.50 -13.09 -5.99
C VAL A 283 13.12 -13.44 -6.55
N ILE A 284 13.03 -13.66 -7.86
CA ILE A 284 11.81 -14.06 -8.57
C ILE A 284 12.14 -15.30 -9.38
N SER A 285 11.88 -16.47 -8.82
CA SER A 285 12.02 -17.74 -9.53
C SER A 285 10.82 -17.96 -10.46
N PRO A 286 11.00 -18.67 -11.59
CA PRO A 286 9.90 -19.09 -12.46
C PRO A 286 8.80 -19.85 -11.71
N LEU A 287 7.63 -19.95 -12.33
CA LEU A 287 6.58 -20.83 -11.83
C LEU A 287 7.01 -22.30 -11.93
N PRO A 288 6.57 -23.15 -10.98
CA PRO A 288 6.70 -24.60 -11.10
C PRO A 288 6.12 -25.13 -12.42
N GLU A 289 6.72 -26.17 -12.99
CA GLU A 289 6.31 -26.75 -14.28
C GLU A 289 4.87 -27.30 -14.24
N ASP A 290 4.50 -28.01 -13.18
CA ASP A 290 3.14 -28.53 -13.00
C ASP A 290 2.07 -27.42 -13.01
N LEU A 291 2.40 -26.27 -12.42
CA LEU A 291 1.57 -25.09 -12.44
C LEU A 291 1.54 -24.41 -13.81
N LEU A 292 2.67 -24.36 -14.53
CA LEU A 292 2.72 -23.83 -15.90
C LEU A 292 1.88 -24.67 -16.86
N ASP A 293 1.98 -25.99 -16.78
CA ASP A 293 1.21 -26.93 -17.61
C ASP A 293 -0.29 -26.80 -17.33
N ALA A 294 -0.66 -26.71 -16.04
CA ALA A 294 -2.05 -26.52 -15.64
C ALA A 294 -2.66 -25.22 -16.15
N ILE A 295 -1.85 -24.17 -16.35
CA ILE A 295 -2.30 -22.88 -16.89
C ILE A 295 -2.30 -22.89 -18.44
N SER A 296 -1.34 -23.59 -19.07
CA SER A 296 -1.07 -23.50 -20.51
C SER A 296 -1.86 -24.48 -21.38
N LYS A 297 -2.31 -25.62 -20.84
CA LYS A 297 -3.03 -26.68 -21.58
C LYS A 297 -4.22 -26.22 -22.42
N LYS A 298 -4.81 -25.05 -22.14
CA LYS A 298 -5.97 -24.52 -22.86
C LYS A 298 -5.66 -23.49 -23.95
N GLU A 299 -4.46 -22.88 -23.98
CA GLU A 299 -4.07 -22.01 -25.13
C GLU A 299 -4.00 -22.81 -26.44
N SER A 300 -3.87 -24.14 -26.35
CA SER A 300 -3.90 -25.09 -27.46
C SER A 300 -5.31 -25.63 -27.82
N GLU A 301 -6.36 -25.29 -27.05
CA GLU A 301 -7.74 -25.78 -27.25
C GLU A 301 -8.72 -24.68 -27.73
N THR A 302 -8.22 -23.47 -28.00
CA THR A 302 -8.97 -22.31 -28.54
C THR A 302 -8.36 -21.84 -29.85
#